data_AF-A0A846NF32-F1
#
_entry.id   AF-A0A846NF32-F1
#
_cell.length_a   1.000
_cell.length_b   1.000
_cell.length_c   1.000
_cell.angle_alpha   90.00
_cell.angle_beta   90.00
_cell.angle_gamma   90.00
#
_symmetry.space_group_name_H-M   'P 1'
#
loop_
_entity.id
_entity.type
_entity.pdbx_description
1 polymer ?
#
loop_
_entity_poly.entity_id
_entity_poly.type
_entity_poly.pdbx_seq_one_letter_code
_entity_poly.pdbx_strand_id
1 'polypeptide(L)'
;GKTDNPSDVMVFHIVRALHVAGRCVDCGACSRACPMGIKLRILTKKVEKDVKELFGYEPGLSPEAPPPLATFREDDPGDFIL
;
A
#
# COMPACT_ATOMS: atom_id res chain seq x y z
N GLY A 1 11.00 13.43 -11.73
CA GLY A 1 10.65 12.00 -11.81
C GLY A 1 11.43 11.22 -12.86
N LYS A 2 12.73 11.50 -13.04
CA LYS A 2 13.66 10.75 -13.91
C LYS A 2 15.09 10.86 -13.36
N THR A 3 15.23 10.88 -12.05
CA THR A 3 16.50 11.07 -11.36
C THR A 3 16.91 9.76 -10.71
N ASP A 4 18.21 9.50 -10.71
CA ASP A 4 18.87 8.37 -10.05
C ASP A 4 19.35 8.72 -8.64
N ASN A 5 19.06 9.94 -8.17
CA ASN A 5 19.31 10.35 -6.80
C ASN A 5 18.60 9.38 -5.84
N PRO A 6 19.32 8.77 -4.87
CA PRO A 6 18.74 7.84 -3.91
C PRO A 6 17.49 8.36 -3.19
N SER A 7 17.42 9.65 -2.87
CA SER A 7 16.24 10.24 -2.22
C SER A 7 14.98 10.10 -3.08
N ASP A 8 15.11 10.37 -4.37
CA ASP A 8 13.99 10.40 -5.31
C ASP A 8 13.51 8.97 -5.60
N VAL A 9 14.45 8.03 -5.71
CA VAL A 9 14.17 6.60 -5.85
C VAL A 9 13.42 6.07 -4.62
N MET A 10 13.86 6.44 -3.41
CA MET A 10 13.18 6.04 -2.17
C MET A 10 11.76 6.61 -2.10
N VAL A 11 11.59 7.92 -2.37
CA VAL A 11 10.28 8.59 -2.37
C VAL A 11 9.34 7.93 -3.37
N PHE A 12 9.82 7.60 -4.57
CA PHE A 12 9.01 6.89 -5.58
C PHE A 12 8.46 5.57 -5.04
N HIS A 13 9.29 4.75 -4.40
CA HIS A 13 8.87 3.45 -3.88
C HIS A 13 7.89 3.58 -2.70
N ILE A 14 8.11 4.54 -1.80
CA ILE A 14 7.21 4.82 -0.66
C ILE A 14 5.84 5.28 -1.17
N VAL A 15 5.83 6.28 -2.05
CA VAL A 15 4.60 6.82 -2.64
C VAL A 15 3.87 5.74 -3.44
N ARG A 16 4.59 4.89 -4.17
CA ARG A 16 3.96 3.77 -4.90
C ARG A 16 3.33 2.75 -3.96
N ALA A 17 3.97 2.42 -2.84
CA ALA A 17 3.42 1.52 -1.84
C ALA A 17 2.15 2.12 -1.20
N LEU A 18 2.15 3.42 -0.90
CA LEU A 18 0.99 4.11 -0.33
C LEU A 18 -0.19 4.17 -1.31
N HIS A 19 0.03 4.43 -2.60
CA HIS A 19 -1.04 4.46 -3.60
C HIS A 19 -1.80 3.13 -3.75
N VAL A 20 -1.16 2.01 -3.41
CA VAL A 20 -1.78 0.68 -3.48
C VAL A 20 -2.25 0.17 -2.11
N ALA A 21 -2.14 0.97 -1.06
CA ALA A 21 -2.72 0.66 0.25
C ALA A 21 -4.23 0.45 0.13
N GLY A 22 -4.74 -0.67 0.62
CA GLY A 22 -6.14 -1.04 0.46
C GLY A 22 -6.55 -1.46 -0.96
N ARG A 23 -5.60 -1.60 -1.90
CA ARG A 23 -5.87 -2.03 -3.29
C ARG A 23 -5.06 -3.25 -3.72
N CYS A 24 -3.94 -3.52 -3.06
CA CYS A 24 -3.09 -4.67 -3.34
C CYS A 24 -3.77 -5.97 -2.87
N VAL A 25 -4.08 -6.87 -3.82
CA VAL A 25 -4.64 -8.22 -3.57
C VAL A 25 -3.57 -9.32 -3.48
N ASP A 26 -2.33 -8.94 -3.20
CA ASP A 26 -1.16 -9.84 -3.08
C ASP A 26 -0.88 -10.77 -4.29
N CYS A 27 -1.26 -10.35 -5.51
CA CYS A 27 -1.11 -11.18 -6.72
C CYS A 27 0.35 -11.40 -7.20
N GLY A 28 1.32 -10.69 -6.62
CA GLY A 28 2.75 -10.78 -6.95
C GLY A 28 3.15 -10.23 -8.34
N ALA A 29 2.23 -9.60 -9.07
CA ALA A 29 2.50 -9.09 -10.42
C ALA A 29 3.64 -8.05 -10.45
N CYS A 30 3.73 -7.19 -9.45
CA CYS A 30 4.80 -6.20 -9.32
C CYS A 30 6.20 -6.83 -9.30
N SER A 31 6.38 -7.93 -8.57
CA SER A 31 7.67 -8.61 -8.46
C SER A 31 8.00 -9.41 -9.71
N ARG A 32 7.00 -10.06 -10.35
CA ARG A 32 7.20 -10.76 -11.62
C ARG A 32 7.55 -9.82 -12.77
N ALA A 33 6.99 -8.62 -12.78
CA ALA A 33 7.22 -7.63 -13.83
C ALA A 33 8.57 -6.88 -13.68
N CYS A 34 9.25 -6.98 -12.53
CA CYS A 34 10.45 -6.19 -12.28
C CYS A 34 11.67 -6.79 -13.02
N PRO A 35 12.25 -6.08 -14.01
CA PRO A 35 13.41 -6.59 -14.76
C PRO A 35 14.68 -6.67 -13.90
N MET A 36 14.72 -5.91 -12.79
CA MET A 36 15.86 -5.86 -11.86
C MET A 36 15.77 -6.91 -10.74
N GLY A 37 14.73 -7.73 -10.70
CA GLY A 37 14.56 -8.75 -9.66
C GLY A 37 14.31 -8.20 -8.25
N ILE A 38 13.86 -6.94 -8.14
CA ILE A 38 13.59 -6.32 -6.84
C ILE A 38 12.33 -6.95 -6.22
N LYS A 39 12.41 -7.30 -4.93
CA LYS A 39 11.31 -7.89 -4.15
C LYS A 39 10.28 -6.84 -3.73
N LEU A 40 9.63 -6.19 -4.71
CA LEU A 40 8.65 -5.11 -4.47
C LEU A 40 7.48 -5.53 -3.57
N ARG A 41 7.14 -6.82 -3.55
CA ARG A 41 6.06 -7.38 -2.72
C ARG A 41 6.27 -7.13 -1.22
N ILE A 42 7.51 -6.95 -0.74
CA ILE A 42 7.79 -6.73 0.68
C ILE A 42 7.07 -5.47 1.19
N LEU A 43 7.16 -4.37 0.45
CA LEU A 43 6.53 -3.10 0.83
C LEU A 43 5.00 -3.22 0.75
N THR A 44 4.47 -3.77 -0.33
CA THR A 44 3.02 -3.87 -0.51
C THR A 44 2.37 -4.83 0.50
N LYS A 45 3.06 -5.92 0.87
CA LYS A 45 2.58 -6.87 1.88
C LYS A 45 2.57 -6.25 3.28
N LYS A 46 3.56 -5.41 3.61
CA LYS A 46 3.55 -4.67 4.88
C LYS A 46 2.35 -3.71 4.93
N VAL A 47 2.12 -2.95 3.87
CA VAL A 47 0.99 -2.02 3.79
C VAL A 47 -0.36 -2.76 3.84
N GLU A 48 -0.50 -3.90 3.17
CA GLU A 48 -1.69 -4.75 3.27
C GLU A 48 -1.95 -5.21 4.71
N LYS A 49 -0.90 -5.67 5.41
CA LYS A 49 -0.98 -6.06 6.81
C LYS A 49 -1.48 -4.90 7.67
N ASP A 50 -0.90 -3.71 7.50
CA ASP A 50 -1.28 -2.53 8.29
C ASP A 50 -2.73 -2.11 8.01
N VAL A 51 -3.15 -2.17 6.75
CA VAL A 51 -4.53 -1.86 6.37
C VAL A 51 -5.52 -2.83 7.03
N LYS A 52 -5.17 -4.12 7.10
CA LYS A 52 -5.98 -5.12 7.78
C LYS A 52 -6.02 -4.90 9.29
N GLU A 53 -4.88 -4.62 9.92
CA GLU A 53 -4.79 -4.45 11.37
C GLU A 53 -5.43 -3.15 11.86
N LEU A 54 -5.28 -2.05 11.11
CA LEU A 54 -5.80 -0.74 11.50
C LEU A 54 -7.25 -0.51 11.08
N PHE A 55 -7.66 -1.00 9.91
CA PHE A 55 -8.98 -0.68 9.33
C PHE A 55 -9.87 -1.91 9.13
N GLY A 56 -9.40 -3.12 9.50
CA GLY A 56 -10.17 -4.36 9.28
C GLY A 56 -10.44 -4.67 7.80
N TYR A 57 -9.71 -4.04 6.88
CA TYR A 57 -10.01 -4.10 5.45
C TYR A 57 -9.11 -5.09 4.72
N GLU A 58 -9.71 -5.93 3.88
CA GLU A 58 -8.99 -6.87 3.01
C GLU A 58 -9.35 -6.61 1.54
N PRO A 59 -8.39 -6.20 0.69
CA PRO A 59 -8.66 -5.86 -0.70
C PRO A 59 -9.17 -7.05 -1.52
N GLY A 60 -10.15 -6.81 -2.39
CA GLY A 60 -10.62 -7.78 -3.38
C GLY A 60 -11.74 -8.71 -2.91
N LEU A 61 -12.23 -8.59 -1.67
CA LEU A 61 -13.35 -9.39 -1.16
C LEU A 61 -14.73 -8.89 -1.64
N SER A 62 -14.89 -7.59 -1.88
CA SER A 62 -16.11 -7.00 -2.45
C SER A 62 -15.74 -5.79 -3.32
N PRO A 63 -16.30 -5.68 -4.54
CA PRO A 63 -16.09 -4.53 -5.40
C PRO A 63 -16.82 -3.26 -4.91
N GLU A 64 -17.84 -3.40 -4.05
CA GLU A 64 -18.61 -2.30 -3.46
C GLU A 64 -17.95 -1.71 -2.21
N ALA A 65 -17.02 -2.44 -1.57
CA ALA A 65 -16.35 -1.99 -0.35
C ALA A 65 -15.25 -0.96 -0.67
N PRO A 66 -15.43 0.33 -0.32
CA PRO A 66 -14.44 1.35 -0.62
C PRO A 66 -13.17 1.14 0.22
N PRO A 67 -11.97 1.42 -0.32
CA PRO A 67 -10.72 1.26 0.41
C PRO A 67 -10.58 2.33 1.51
N PRO A 68 -9.92 2.03 2.63
CA PRO A 68 -9.89 2.90 3.81
C PRO A 68 -9.25 4.26 3.58
N LEU A 69 -8.31 4.39 2.62
CA LEU A 69 -7.71 5.70 2.29
C LEU A 69 -8.56 6.57 1.35
N ALA A 70 -9.73 6.08 0.94
CA ALA A 70 -10.70 6.85 0.13
C ALA A 70 -11.97 7.21 0.90
N THR A 71 -12.05 6.83 2.17
CA THR A 71 -13.19 7.08 3.06
C THR A 71 -12.72 7.56 4.42
N PHE A 72 -13.68 7.99 5.24
CA PHE A 72 -13.45 8.37 6.62
C PHE A 72 -14.47 7.62 7.49
N ARG A 73 -14.04 7.12 8.65
CA ARG A 73 -14.93 6.56 9.67
C ARG A 73 -14.59 7.15 11.04
N GLU A 74 -15.61 7.42 11.84
CA GLU A 74 -15.44 7.98 13.18
C GLU A 74 -14.79 6.98 14.16
N ASP A 75 -14.87 5.69 13.86
CA ASP A 75 -14.30 4.59 14.65
C ASP A 75 -12.91 4.14 14.17
N ASP A 76 -12.30 4.84 13.20
CA ASP A 76 -10.93 4.55 12.76
C ASP A 76 -9.91 4.83 13.91
N PRO A 77 -8.80 4.07 14.02
CA PRO A 77 -7.82 4.28 15.07
C PRO A 77 -7.25 5.71 15.09
N GLY A 78 -7.39 6.39 16.23
CA GLY A 78 -7.00 7.78 16.43
C GLY A 78 -5.80 8.00 17.34
N ASP A 79 -5.03 6.95 17.67
CA ASP A 79 -3.96 6.96 18.68
C ASP A 79 -2.84 8.01 18.44
N PHE A 80 -2.83 8.61 17.24
CA PHE A 80 -1.89 9.66 16.84
C PHE A 80 -2.37 11.08 17.15
N ILE A 81 -3.64 11.27 17.53
CA ILE A 81 -4.23 12.57 17.88
C ILE A 81 -4.16 12.71 19.41
N LEU A 82 -3.21 13.52 19.88
CA LEU A 82 -2.98 13.88 21.29
C LEU A 82 -4.03 14.89 21.81
#